data_AF-A0AAX3LX34-F1
#
_entry.id   AF-A0AAX3LX34-F1
#
_cell.length_a   1.000
_cell.length_b   1.000
_cell.length_c   1.000
_cell.angle_alpha   90.00
_cell.angle_beta   90.00
_cell.angle_gamma   90.00
#
_symmetry.space_group_name_H-M   'P 1'
#
loop_
_entity.id
_entity.type
_entity.pdbx_description
1 polymer ?
#
loop_
_entity_poly.entity_id
_entity_poly.type
_entity_poly.pdbx_seq_one_letter_code
_entity_poly.pdbx_strand_id
1 'polypeptide(L)'
;MSDIYDIYGEKYNKDSWQKFVDIHQELYDPIDPLLKTKMSQTTIPKDIQIVLLAKLGEYTFQWIERTIPALDHQTPLSYLQTEQGTNALRAAIMRMPN
;
A
#
# COMPACT_ATOMS: atom_id res chain seq x y z
N MET A 1 -15.85 13.68 8.94
CA MET A 1 -14.82 12.88 8.22
C MET A 1 -13.48 13.34 8.75
N SER A 2 -12.56 12.42 9.05
CA SER A 2 -11.27 12.74 9.68
C SER A 2 -10.37 13.49 8.71
N ASP A 3 -9.73 14.59 9.17
CA ASP A 3 -8.88 15.50 8.38
C ASP A 3 -7.72 14.78 7.65
N ILE A 4 -7.35 13.56 8.09
CA ILE A 4 -6.27 12.77 7.50
C ILE A 4 -6.59 12.26 6.10
N TYR A 5 -7.87 11.93 5.84
CA TYR A 5 -8.30 11.49 4.51
C TYR A 5 -8.19 12.62 3.48
N ASP A 6 -8.41 13.86 3.92
CA ASP A 6 -8.33 15.04 3.06
C ASP A 6 -6.86 15.43 2.84
N ILE A 7 -6.00 15.40 3.88
CA ILE A 7 -4.56 15.69 3.75
C ILE A 7 -3.85 14.71 2.81
N TYR A 8 -4.20 13.42 2.86
CA TYR A 8 -3.61 12.43 1.98
C TYR A 8 -4.26 12.41 0.59
N GLY A 9 -5.57 12.69 0.51
CA GLY A 9 -6.31 12.81 -0.75
C GLY A 9 -5.80 13.94 -1.64
N GLU A 10 -5.57 15.14 -1.08
CA GLU A 10 -5.03 16.28 -1.84
C GLU A 10 -3.60 16.05 -2.35
N LYS A 11 -2.82 15.23 -1.64
CA LYS A 11 -1.43 14.90 -2.01
C LYS A 11 -1.31 13.67 -2.89
N TYR A 12 -2.40 12.96 -3.13
CA TYR A 12 -2.39 11.82 -4.03
C TYR A 12 -2.32 12.29 -5.48
N ASN A 13 -1.19 12.01 -6.13
CA ASN A 13 -1.02 12.19 -7.55
C ASN A 13 -0.91 10.81 -8.21
N LYS A 14 -1.86 10.48 -9.08
CA LYS A 14 -1.94 9.18 -9.76
C LYS A 14 -0.67 8.88 -10.58
N ASP A 15 -0.10 9.87 -11.24
CA ASP A 15 1.12 9.70 -12.03
C ASP A 15 2.34 9.46 -11.14
N SER A 16 2.43 10.14 -10.00
CA SER A 16 3.46 9.89 -8.98
C SER A 16 3.34 8.48 -8.42
N TRP A 17 2.12 8.02 -8.13
CA TRP A 17 1.89 6.65 -7.68
C TRP A 17 2.28 5.63 -8.74
N GLN A 18 1.89 5.83 -10.00
CA GLN A 18 2.26 4.91 -11.07
C GLN A 18 3.77 4.81 -11.24
N LYS A 19 4.49 5.94 -11.26
CA LYS A 19 5.97 5.94 -11.28
C LYS A 19 6.56 5.20 -10.08
N PHE A 20 5.95 5.33 -8.90
CA PHE A 20 6.38 4.62 -7.70
C PHE A 20 6.20 3.10 -7.84
N VAL A 21 5.06 2.67 -8.40
CA VAL A 21 4.80 1.25 -8.71
C VAL A 21 5.82 0.73 -9.71
N ASP A 22 6.07 1.47 -10.79
CA ASP A 22 7.01 1.07 -11.85
C ASP A 22 8.42 0.87 -11.29
N ILE A 23 8.90 1.76 -10.42
CA ILE A 23 10.20 1.62 -9.74
C ILE A 23 10.26 0.35 -8.86
N HIS A 24 9.15 0.01 -8.18
CA HIS A 24 9.10 -1.17 -7.32
C HIS A 24 8.85 -2.47 -8.09
N GLN A 25 8.46 -2.40 -9.36
CA GLN A 25 8.24 -3.59 -10.19
C GLN A 25 9.52 -4.41 -10.33
N GLU A 26 10.67 -3.76 -10.53
CA GLU A 26 11.97 -4.44 -10.66
C GLU A 26 12.36 -5.18 -9.37
N LEU A 27 11.99 -4.65 -8.20
CA LEU A 27 12.20 -5.31 -6.91
C LEU A 27 11.17 -6.40 -6.63
N TYR A 28 9.98 -6.28 -7.20
CA TYR A 28 8.91 -7.26 -7.09
C TYR A 28 9.18 -8.49 -7.97
N ASP A 29 9.74 -8.31 -9.17
CA ASP A 29 9.98 -9.38 -10.14
C ASP A 29 10.78 -10.58 -9.60
N PRO A 30 11.85 -10.41 -8.80
CA PRO A 30 12.57 -11.54 -8.22
C PRO A 30 11.93 -12.14 -6.96
N ILE A 31 10.86 -11.54 -6.40
CA ILE A 31 10.21 -12.08 -5.18
C ILE A 31 9.67 -13.49 -5.42
N ASP A 32 9.79 -14.33 -4.38
CA ASP A 32 9.30 -15.70 -4.36
C ASP A 32 7.86 -15.81 -4.92
N PRO A 33 7.65 -16.63 -5.97
CA PRO A 33 6.34 -16.89 -6.53
C PRO A 33 5.29 -17.30 -5.48
N LEU A 34 5.66 -18.03 -4.43
CA LEU A 34 4.73 -18.45 -3.37
C LEU A 34 4.16 -17.25 -2.60
N LEU A 35 4.99 -16.24 -2.32
CA LEU A 35 4.55 -15.00 -1.69
C LEU A 35 3.64 -14.19 -2.62
N LYS A 36 3.95 -14.16 -3.93
CA LYS A 36 3.11 -13.52 -4.95
C LYS A 36 1.76 -14.21 -5.06
N THR A 37 1.73 -15.54 -5.05
CA THR A 37 0.49 -16.33 -5.08
C THR A 37 -0.34 -16.09 -3.83
N LYS A 38 0.26 -16.15 -2.64
CA LYS A 38 -0.42 -15.83 -1.37
C LYS A 38 -0.99 -14.42 -1.39
N MET A 39 -0.22 -13.44 -1.85
CA MET A 39 -0.67 -12.06 -1.95
C MET A 39 -1.81 -11.88 -2.97
N SER A 40 -1.78 -12.59 -4.09
CA SER A 40 -2.84 -12.52 -5.10
C SER A 40 -4.20 -13.04 -4.63
N GLN A 41 -4.23 -13.81 -3.54
CA GLN A 41 -5.47 -14.29 -2.90
C GLN A 41 -6.11 -13.24 -1.98
N THR A 42 -5.44 -12.12 -1.73
CA THR A 42 -5.98 -11.02 -0.93
C THR A 42 -6.86 -10.09 -1.78
N THR A 43 -7.66 -9.26 -1.12
CA THR A 43 -8.45 -8.21 -1.78
C THR A 43 -7.64 -6.94 -2.09
N ILE A 44 -6.33 -6.95 -1.81
CA ILE A 44 -5.45 -5.79 -1.98
C ILE A 44 -5.28 -5.50 -3.48
N PRO A 45 -5.43 -4.25 -3.94
CA PRO A 45 -5.17 -3.86 -5.33
C PRO A 45 -3.76 -4.23 -5.80
N LYS A 46 -3.63 -4.69 -7.05
CA LYS A 46 -2.37 -5.26 -7.58
C LYS A 46 -1.18 -4.30 -7.52
N ASP A 47 -1.41 -3.03 -7.80
CA ASP A 47 -0.43 -1.95 -7.68
C ASP A 47 0.11 -1.82 -6.24
N ILE A 48 -0.76 -1.91 -5.24
CA ILE A 48 -0.38 -1.89 -3.83
C ILE A 48 0.35 -3.20 -3.44
N GLN A 49 -0.08 -4.34 -3.97
CA GLN A 49 0.61 -5.62 -3.74
C GLN A 49 2.07 -5.57 -4.20
N ILE A 50 2.32 -5.02 -5.40
CA ILE A 50 3.65 -4.87 -5.98
C ILE A 50 4.55 -4.10 -5.02
N VAL A 51 4.11 -2.92 -4.60
CA VAL A 51 4.89 -2.02 -3.76
C VAL A 51 5.12 -2.61 -2.36
N LEU A 52 4.08 -3.16 -1.72
CA LEU A 52 4.23 -3.68 -0.36
C LEU A 52 5.14 -4.90 -0.31
N LEU A 53 4.97 -5.86 -1.24
CA LEU A 53 5.87 -7.01 -1.29
C LEU A 53 7.31 -6.58 -1.60
N ALA A 54 7.51 -5.60 -2.49
CA ALA A 54 8.84 -5.05 -2.77
C ALA A 54 9.49 -4.38 -1.54
N LYS A 55 8.72 -3.63 -0.75
CA LYS A 55 9.26 -2.89 0.41
C LYS A 55 9.40 -3.73 1.69
N LEU A 56 8.48 -4.65 1.93
CA LEU A 56 8.33 -5.33 3.22
C LEU A 56 8.50 -6.84 3.11
N GLY A 57 8.55 -7.41 1.90
CA GLY A 57 8.60 -8.86 1.70
C GLY A 57 7.45 -9.56 2.42
N GLU A 58 7.75 -10.67 3.09
CA GLU A 58 6.77 -11.45 3.86
C GLU A 58 6.13 -10.66 5.02
N TYR A 59 6.82 -9.66 5.56
CA TYR A 59 6.28 -8.83 6.65
C TYR A 59 5.03 -8.04 6.21
N THR A 60 4.77 -7.90 4.91
CA THR A 60 3.54 -7.33 4.38
C THR A 60 2.27 -7.92 4.99
N PHE A 61 2.22 -9.25 5.16
CA PHE A 61 1.03 -9.94 5.66
C PHE A 61 0.73 -9.57 7.11
N GLN A 62 1.76 -9.32 7.91
CA GLN A 62 1.57 -8.81 9.27
C GLN A 62 1.25 -7.31 9.24
N TRP A 63 1.96 -6.53 8.42
CA TRP A 63 1.82 -5.08 8.38
C TRP A 63 0.40 -4.64 8.00
N ILE A 64 -0.23 -5.31 7.03
CA ILE A 64 -1.56 -4.93 6.53
C ILE A 64 -2.68 -5.11 7.58
N GLU A 65 -2.47 -5.99 8.57
CA GLU A 65 -3.42 -6.26 9.66
C GLU A 65 -3.09 -5.47 10.93
N ARG A 66 -1.90 -4.86 11.02
CA ARG A 66 -1.50 -4.08 12.19
C ARG A 66 -2.16 -2.71 12.18
N THR A 67 -2.48 -2.23 13.37
CA THR A 67 -2.90 -0.85 13.59
C THR A 67 -1.71 0.09 13.44
N ILE A 68 -1.83 1.07 12.55
CA ILE A 68 -0.76 2.03 12.24
C ILE A 68 -1.16 3.41 12.79
N PRO A 69 -0.38 4.00 13.72
CA PRO A 69 -0.69 5.33 14.26
C PRO A 69 -0.82 6.42 13.19
N ALA A 70 0.02 6.37 12.15
CA ALA A 70 -0.02 7.30 11.03
C ALA A 70 -1.28 7.16 10.14
N LEU A 71 -2.06 6.10 10.32
CA LEU A 71 -3.32 5.84 9.65
C LEU A 71 -4.51 5.99 10.63
N ASP A 72 -4.43 6.96 11.55
CA ASP A 72 -5.46 7.22 12.55
C ASP A 72 -5.78 5.99 13.43
N HIS A 73 -4.73 5.25 13.79
CA HIS A 73 -4.86 4.00 14.55
C HIS A 73 -5.83 2.99 13.91
N GLN A 74 -5.86 2.92 12.58
CA GLN A 74 -6.56 1.88 11.85
C GLN A 74 -5.58 0.95 11.11
N THR A 75 -6.10 -0.15 10.57
CA THR A 75 -5.32 -1.10 9.78
C THR A 75 -5.26 -0.64 8.32
N PRO A 76 -4.16 -0.90 7.59
CA PRO A 76 -4.12 -0.63 6.16
C PRO A 76 -5.27 -1.28 5.36
N LEU A 77 -5.74 -2.47 5.79
CA LEU A 77 -6.91 -3.10 5.17
C LEU A 77 -8.20 -2.26 5.26
N SER A 78 -8.44 -1.52 6.35
CA SER A 78 -9.67 -0.73 6.48
C SER A 78 -9.76 0.39 5.43
N TYR A 79 -8.62 0.90 4.97
CA TYR A 79 -8.54 1.95 3.96
C TYR A 79 -8.98 1.48 2.57
N LEU A 80 -8.96 0.17 2.31
CA LEU A 80 -9.34 -0.40 1.01
C LEU A 80 -10.86 -0.43 0.78
N GLN A 81 -11.66 -0.06 1.78
CA GLN A 81 -13.13 -0.08 1.68
C GLN A 81 -13.69 1.03 0.78
N THR A 82 -12.92 2.07 0.50
CA THR A 82 -13.35 3.21 -0.33
C THR A 82 -12.22 3.65 -1.27
N GLU A 83 -12.57 4.31 -2.37
CA GLU A 83 -11.56 4.87 -3.29
C GLU A 83 -10.70 5.94 -2.60
N GLN A 84 -11.33 6.83 -1.83
CA GLN A 84 -10.63 7.87 -1.06
C GLN A 84 -9.65 7.25 -0.05
N GLY A 85 -10.08 6.23 0.70
CA GLY A 85 -9.21 5.50 1.61
C GLY A 85 -8.05 4.80 0.88
N THR A 86 -8.33 4.19 -0.26
CA THR A 86 -7.29 3.52 -1.06
C THR A 86 -6.23 4.53 -1.53
N ASN A 87 -6.65 5.71 -1.98
CA ASN A 87 -5.74 6.79 -2.36
C ASN A 87 -4.94 7.33 -1.17
N ALA A 88 -5.57 7.44 0.01
CA ALA A 88 -4.87 7.80 1.24
C ALA A 88 -3.81 6.76 1.63
N LEU A 89 -4.12 5.46 1.50
CA LEU A 89 -3.16 4.39 1.74
C LEU A 89 -1.99 4.45 0.76
N ARG A 90 -2.23 4.64 -0.55
CA ARG A 90 -1.17 4.84 -1.55
C ARG A 90 -0.25 6.00 -1.16
N ALA A 91 -0.83 7.13 -0.75
CA ALA A 91 -0.07 8.29 -0.30
C ALA A 91 0.74 8.01 0.98
N ALA A 92 0.20 7.23 1.93
CA ALA A 92 0.93 6.82 3.13
C ALA A 92 2.10 5.88 2.81
N ILE A 93 1.91 4.91 1.90
CA ILE A 93 2.95 3.99 1.46
C ILE A 93 4.13 4.73 0.80
N MET A 94 3.85 5.73 -0.05
CA MET A 94 4.90 6.55 -0.66
C MET A 94 5.75 7.34 0.35
N ARG A 95 5.31 7.47 1.60
CA ARG A 95 6.05 8.14 2.70
C ARG A 95 6.79 7.16 3.60
N MET A 96 6.64 5.86 3.38
CA MET A 96 7.43 4.88 4.12
C MET A 96 8.92 5.07 3.78
N PRO A 97 9.81 5.04 4.77
CA PRO A 97 11.23 5.03 4.49
C PRO A 97 11.61 3.81 3.64
N ASN A 98 12.69 3.95 2.86
CA ASN A 98 13.33 2.83 2.18
C ASN A 98 14.24 2.08 3.13
#